data_AF-A0A2N2SZD0-F1
#
_entry.id   AF-A0A2N2SZD0-F1
#
_cell.length_a   1.000
_cell.length_b   1.000
_cell.length_c   1.000
_cell.angle_alpha   90.00
_cell.angle_beta   90.00
_cell.angle_gamma   90.00
#
_symmetry.space_group_name_H-M   'P 1'
#
loop_
_entity.id
_entity.type
_entity.pdbx_description
1 polymer ?
#
loop_
_entity_poly.entity_id
_entity_poly.type
_entity_poly.pdbx_seq_one_letter_code
_entity_poly.pdbx_strand_id
1 'polypeptide(L)'
;DVDVCRAMAAATLGDAEKVKYVPLNAQQRFTALQSGEVDVLSRNTTFTLTRDASLGMNLTAVTYYDGQGFMVPVKSKIKSAKQLKGQTVCVQSGTTTEKNLTDFSKASGLNIKPVVFEKLEAAENAYFTGRCIAYTTDASGLASTRNKVAKNPADHIILPELISKEPLGPMVRRGDDEWFAIAKWTIYGLLEAEEYGITQANVDALKATSKDPVVQRILGTSEDTGKLLGLNKDWMANAIKATGNYGEIFERNVGPKSALGLPRGVNNQWNKGGLMYAYPVR
;
A
#
# COMPACT_ATOMS: atom_id res chain seq x y z
N ASP A 1 1.45 0.39 -5.04
CA ASP A 1 2.86 0.75 -5.25
C ASP A 1 3.22 1.01 -6.70
N VAL A 2 3.49 -0.02 -7.51
CA VAL A 2 3.95 0.16 -8.90
C VAL A 2 3.06 1.09 -9.72
N ASP A 3 1.73 0.88 -9.68
CA ASP A 3 0.79 1.73 -10.41
C ASP A 3 0.64 3.13 -9.80
N VAL A 4 0.88 3.30 -8.51
CA VAL A 4 0.90 4.65 -7.91
C VAL A 4 2.09 5.43 -8.46
N CYS A 5 3.26 4.79 -8.61
CA CYS A 5 4.41 5.41 -9.29
C CYS A 5 4.12 5.74 -10.76
N ARG A 6 3.45 4.84 -11.49
CA ARG A 6 3.05 5.09 -12.88
C ARG A 6 2.08 6.24 -13.01
N ALA A 7 1.12 6.35 -12.09
CA ALA A 7 0.18 7.47 -12.05
C ALA A 7 0.91 8.80 -11.77
N MET A 8 1.85 8.82 -10.82
CA MET A 8 2.67 10.01 -10.57
C MET A 8 3.53 10.38 -11.78
N ALA A 9 4.15 9.40 -12.46
CA ALA A 9 4.92 9.64 -13.69
C ALA A 9 4.04 10.20 -14.82
N ALA A 10 2.84 9.66 -15.02
CA ALA A 10 1.90 10.16 -16.02
C ALA A 10 1.37 11.57 -15.68
N ALA A 11 1.09 11.85 -14.40
CA ALA A 11 0.66 13.17 -13.94
C ALA A 11 1.71 14.25 -14.18
N THR A 12 2.99 13.92 -13.95
CA THR A 12 4.11 14.87 -13.93
C THR A 12 4.83 14.98 -15.26
N LEU A 13 4.99 13.86 -15.96
CA LEU A 13 5.80 13.74 -17.18
C LEU A 13 4.97 13.37 -18.41
N GLY A 14 3.65 13.16 -18.25
CA GLY A 14 2.75 12.79 -19.34
C GLY A 14 2.90 11.35 -19.84
N ASP A 15 3.74 10.54 -19.20
CA ASP A 15 4.06 9.17 -19.63
C ASP A 15 4.30 8.26 -18.41
N ALA A 16 3.52 7.18 -18.34
CA ALA A 16 3.54 6.20 -17.26
C ALA A 16 4.84 5.40 -17.18
N GLU A 17 5.58 5.30 -18.29
CA GLU A 17 6.83 4.54 -18.39
C GLU A 17 8.06 5.40 -18.04
N LYS A 18 7.88 6.68 -17.73
CA LYS A 18 8.94 7.58 -17.22
C LYS A 18 9.18 7.37 -15.72
N VAL A 19 9.36 6.11 -15.33
CA VAL A 19 9.61 5.68 -13.95
C VAL A 19 10.73 4.66 -13.93
N LYS A 20 11.65 4.78 -12.97
CA LYS A 20 12.68 3.77 -12.69
C LYS A 20 12.45 3.22 -11.29
N TYR A 21 12.52 1.91 -11.15
CA TYR A 21 12.29 1.23 -9.87
C TYR A 21 13.62 0.82 -9.25
N VAL A 22 13.81 1.19 -7.97
CA VAL A 22 14.93 0.72 -7.15
C VAL A 22 14.38 -0.29 -6.13
N PRO A 23 14.74 -1.58 -6.22
CA PRO A 23 14.27 -2.58 -5.27
C PRO A 23 14.97 -2.41 -3.92
N LEU A 24 14.19 -2.19 -2.86
CA LEU A 24 14.69 -1.88 -1.52
C LEU A 24 14.17 -2.88 -0.48
N ASN A 25 15.08 -3.38 0.35
CA ASN A 25 14.70 -4.18 1.52
C ASN A 25 14.12 -3.29 2.64
N ALA A 26 13.59 -3.91 3.70
CA ALA A 26 12.91 -3.19 4.78
C ALA A 26 13.81 -2.19 5.54
N GLN A 27 15.11 -2.47 5.63
CA GLN A 27 16.09 -1.64 6.34
C GLN A 27 16.57 -0.46 5.48
N GLN A 28 16.86 -0.70 4.20
CA GLN A 28 17.48 0.28 3.30
C GLN A 28 16.50 1.35 2.81
N ARG A 29 15.19 1.06 2.79
CA ARG A 29 14.18 1.89 2.11
C ARG A 29 14.11 3.35 2.58
N PHE A 30 14.34 3.61 3.86
CA PHE A 30 14.29 4.97 4.40
C PHE A 30 15.56 5.75 4.04
N THR A 31 16.74 5.12 4.16
CA THR A 31 18.01 5.73 3.77
C THR A 31 18.02 6.08 2.29
N ALA A 32 17.50 5.22 1.41
CA ALA A 32 17.40 5.51 -0.02
C ALA A 32 16.52 6.75 -0.32
N LEU A 33 15.42 6.92 0.41
CA LEU A 33 14.59 8.13 0.26
C LEU A 33 15.29 9.36 0.85
N GLN A 34 15.93 9.23 2.02
CA GLN A 34 16.66 10.30 2.70
C GLN A 34 17.85 10.81 1.87
N SER A 35 18.58 9.92 1.20
CA SER A 35 19.79 10.24 0.44
C SER A 35 19.50 10.88 -0.92
N GLY A 36 18.26 10.82 -1.41
CA GLY A 36 17.94 11.23 -2.78
C GLY A 36 18.07 10.13 -3.82
N GLU A 37 18.39 8.89 -3.44
CA GLU A 37 18.47 7.76 -4.39
C GLU A 37 17.11 7.47 -5.04
N VAL A 38 16.02 7.65 -4.29
CA VAL A 38 14.64 7.61 -4.81
C VAL A 38 13.89 8.89 -4.49
N ASP A 39 13.00 9.31 -5.38
CA ASP A 39 12.17 10.52 -5.20
C ASP A 39 10.91 10.26 -4.36
N VAL A 40 10.44 9.03 -4.37
CA VAL A 40 9.25 8.59 -3.63
C VAL A 40 9.42 7.14 -3.18
N LEU A 41 9.12 6.87 -1.92
CA LEU A 41 9.02 5.52 -1.37
C LEU A 41 7.57 5.05 -1.46
N SER A 42 7.14 4.57 -2.63
CA SER A 42 5.88 3.82 -2.76
C SER A 42 6.17 2.32 -2.63
N ARG A 43 6.07 1.86 -1.39
CA ARG A 43 6.24 0.46 -0.98
C ARG A 43 5.34 0.24 0.22
N ASN A 44 4.81 -0.96 0.45
CA ASN A 44 4.07 -1.37 1.67
C ASN A 44 4.76 -0.90 2.98
N THR A 45 4.49 0.33 3.37
CA THR A 45 5.21 1.07 4.40
C THR A 45 4.20 1.84 5.21
N THR A 46 4.07 1.44 6.46
CA THR A 46 3.14 2.03 7.42
C THR A 46 3.46 3.48 7.71
N PHE A 47 2.42 4.31 7.73
CA PHE A 47 2.47 5.65 8.27
C PHE A 47 2.50 5.58 9.80
N THR A 48 3.58 6.09 10.41
CA THR A 48 3.75 6.16 11.85
C THR A 48 4.36 7.49 12.27
N LEU A 49 4.08 7.93 13.50
CA LEU A 49 4.66 9.15 14.06
C LEU A 49 6.19 9.16 13.99
N THR A 50 6.84 8.04 14.34
CA THR A 50 8.31 7.99 14.30
C THR A 50 8.84 8.12 12.88
N ARG A 51 8.21 7.47 11.88
CA ARG A 51 8.65 7.60 10.48
C ARG A 51 8.47 9.02 9.95
N ASP A 52 7.38 9.67 10.34
CA ASP A 52 7.12 11.08 9.99
C ASP A 52 8.09 12.03 10.70
N ALA A 53 8.09 12.04 12.03
CA ALA A 53 8.76 13.04 12.83
C ALA A 53 10.28 12.85 12.97
N SER A 54 10.79 11.61 12.96
CA SER A 54 12.22 11.35 13.23
C SER A 54 13.04 10.99 12.00
N LEU A 55 12.43 10.55 10.90
CA LEU A 55 13.16 10.20 9.68
C LEU A 55 13.16 11.31 8.62
N GLY A 56 12.47 12.43 8.88
CA GLY A 56 12.39 13.56 7.94
C GLY A 56 11.52 13.25 6.73
N MET A 57 10.51 12.38 6.88
CA MET A 57 9.60 11.96 5.82
C MET A 57 8.29 12.75 5.90
N ASN A 58 7.62 12.91 4.77
CA ASN A 58 6.24 13.36 4.69
C ASN A 58 5.35 12.20 4.24
N LEU A 59 4.24 12.02 4.96
CA LEU A 59 3.25 10.97 4.71
C LEU A 59 2.22 11.48 3.70
N THR A 60 2.19 10.95 2.47
CA THR A 60 1.36 11.49 1.38
C THR A 60 -0.14 11.21 1.57
N ALA A 61 -0.59 10.04 1.17
CA ALA A 61 -1.95 9.55 1.34
C ALA A 61 -1.91 8.04 1.55
N VAL A 62 -2.83 7.53 2.37
CA VAL A 62 -2.97 6.09 2.58
C VAL A 62 -3.57 5.48 1.32
N THR A 63 -2.86 4.54 0.72
CA THR A 63 -3.32 3.81 -0.48
C THR A 63 -3.90 2.44 -0.11
N TYR A 64 -3.58 1.92 1.07
CA TYR A 64 -4.09 0.64 1.55
C TYR A 64 -4.06 0.58 3.08
N TYR A 65 -5.21 0.45 3.72
CA TYR A 65 -5.35 0.14 5.14
C TYR A 65 -5.21 -1.36 5.36
N ASP A 66 -4.21 -1.75 6.15
CA ASP A 66 -3.95 -3.13 6.54
C ASP A 66 -3.87 -3.27 8.08
N GLY A 67 -3.60 -4.49 8.53
CA GLY A 67 -3.20 -4.80 9.89
C GLY A 67 -2.23 -5.99 9.90
N GLN A 68 -1.36 -6.04 10.89
CA GLN A 68 -0.46 -7.18 11.06
C GLN A 68 -1.24 -8.42 11.50
N GLY A 69 -1.00 -9.53 10.81
CA GLY A 69 -1.57 -10.84 11.15
C GLY A 69 -0.51 -11.92 11.31
N PHE A 70 -0.99 -13.17 11.30
CA PHE A 70 -0.14 -14.37 11.42
C PHE A 70 -0.59 -15.43 10.44
N MET A 71 0.36 -16.10 9.80
CA MET A 71 0.10 -17.26 8.95
C MET A 71 0.75 -18.52 9.55
N VAL A 72 0.00 -19.61 9.58
CA VAL A 72 0.44 -20.91 10.13
C VAL A 72 0.08 -22.04 9.16
N PRO A 73 0.82 -23.17 9.18
CA PRO A 73 0.40 -24.35 8.43
C PRO A 73 -0.92 -24.89 8.98
N VAL A 74 -1.85 -25.32 8.12
CA VAL A 74 -3.14 -25.91 8.53
C VAL A 74 -2.92 -27.13 9.45
N LYS A 75 -1.87 -27.92 9.18
CA LYS A 75 -1.46 -29.09 9.99
C LYS A 75 -1.10 -28.76 11.45
N SER A 76 -0.77 -27.50 11.76
CA SER A 76 -0.48 -27.06 13.13
C SER A 76 -1.72 -27.07 14.03
N LYS A 77 -2.93 -27.08 13.42
CA LYS A 77 -4.22 -26.94 14.10
C LYS A 77 -4.39 -25.65 14.91
N ILE A 78 -3.47 -24.69 14.78
CA ILE A 78 -3.58 -23.36 15.37
C ILE A 78 -4.66 -22.57 14.61
N LYS A 79 -5.60 -21.98 15.35
CA LYS A 79 -6.75 -21.22 14.83
C LYS A 79 -6.83 -19.79 15.35
N SER A 80 -5.98 -19.42 16.30
CA SER A 80 -5.93 -18.08 16.88
C SER A 80 -4.49 -17.69 17.17
N ALA A 81 -4.14 -16.43 16.95
CA ALA A 81 -2.82 -15.88 17.30
C ALA A 81 -2.52 -16.02 18.81
N LYS A 82 -3.54 -16.11 19.67
CA LYS A 82 -3.40 -16.36 21.11
C LYS A 82 -2.86 -17.75 21.45
N GLN A 83 -2.89 -18.69 20.49
CA GLN A 83 -2.34 -20.03 20.65
C GLN A 83 -0.84 -20.11 20.31
N LEU A 84 -0.20 -18.98 19.97
CA LEU A 84 1.23 -18.91 19.65
C LEU A 84 2.13 -18.88 20.91
N LYS A 85 1.62 -19.27 22.07
CA LYS A 85 2.37 -19.25 23.33
C LYS A 85 3.63 -20.11 23.24
N GLY A 86 4.79 -19.52 23.48
CA GLY A 86 6.11 -20.17 23.42
C GLY A 86 6.61 -20.53 22.02
N GLN A 87 5.84 -20.22 20.96
CA GLN A 87 6.15 -20.64 19.59
C GLN A 87 7.16 -19.72 18.91
N THR A 88 7.85 -20.27 17.91
CA THR A 88 8.75 -19.50 17.03
C THR A 88 7.96 -18.80 15.93
N VAL A 89 8.22 -17.49 15.76
CA VAL A 89 7.54 -16.67 14.76
C VAL A 89 8.58 -15.94 13.91
N CYS A 90 8.59 -16.23 12.61
CA CYS A 90 9.47 -15.57 11.64
C CYS A 90 8.97 -14.14 11.39
N VAL A 91 9.89 -13.17 11.44
CA VAL A 91 9.61 -11.75 11.22
C VAL A 91 10.83 -11.06 10.58
N GLN A 92 10.61 -9.99 9.82
CA GLN A 92 11.69 -9.19 9.26
C GLN A 92 12.12 -8.05 10.20
N SER A 93 13.42 -7.81 10.32
CA SER A 93 13.95 -6.64 11.02
C SER A 93 13.65 -5.34 10.29
N GLY A 94 13.63 -4.22 11.03
CA GLY A 94 13.38 -2.90 10.46
C GLY A 94 11.92 -2.67 10.04
N THR A 95 10.99 -3.42 10.63
CA THR A 95 9.55 -3.34 10.36
C THR A 95 8.77 -2.85 11.58
N THR A 96 7.56 -2.34 11.38
CA THR A 96 6.58 -2.17 12.47
C THR A 96 6.22 -3.52 13.06
N THR A 97 6.14 -4.53 12.21
CA THR A 97 5.81 -5.93 12.50
C THR A 97 6.61 -6.52 13.67
N GLU A 98 7.92 -6.30 13.70
CA GLU A 98 8.81 -6.78 14.78
C GLU A 98 8.47 -6.18 16.14
N LYS A 99 8.22 -4.86 16.19
CA LYS A 99 7.88 -4.15 17.44
C LYS A 99 6.49 -4.56 17.93
N ASN A 100 5.50 -4.54 17.05
CA ASN A 100 4.13 -4.95 17.36
C ASN A 100 4.06 -6.42 17.82
N LEU A 101 4.87 -7.32 17.24
CA LEU A 101 4.95 -8.73 17.69
C LEU A 101 5.40 -8.81 19.14
N THR A 102 6.41 -8.02 19.51
CA THR A 102 6.94 -7.94 20.86
C THR A 102 5.87 -7.42 21.82
N ASP A 103 5.18 -6.34 21.45
CA ASP A 103 4.11 -5.73 22.25
C ASP A 103 2.93 -6.68 22.45
N PHE A 104 2.47 -7.32 21.37
CA PHE A 104 1.39 -8.31 21.42
C PHE A 104 1.76 -9.52 22.29
N SER A 105 2.97 -10.05 22.14
CA SER A 105 3.48 -11.17 22.93
C SER A 105 3.49 -10.84 24.43
N LYS A 106 3.97 -9.63 24.78
CA LYS A 106 4.03 -9.15 26.16
C LYS A 106 2.63 -8.92 26.73
N ALA A 107 1.78 -8.18 26.02
CA ALA A 107 0.42 -7.85 26.47
C ALA A 107 -0.47 -9.09 26.64
N SER A 108 -0.24 -10.13 25.83
CA SER A 108 -1.01 -11.37 25.86
C SER A 108 -0.36 -12.51 26.68
N GLY A 109 0.80 -12.28 27.31
CA GLY A 109 1.51 -13.29 28.11
C GLY A 109 1.92 -14.54 27.31
N LEU A 110 2.24 -14.37 26.02
CA LEU A 110 2.49 -15.48 25.09
C LEU A 110 3.93 -15.97 25.12
N ASN A 111 4.91 -15.14 25.49
CA ASN A 111 6.32 -15.52 25.41
C ASN A 111 6.68 -16.08 24.01
N ILE A 112 6.18 -15.45 22.95
CA ILE A 112 6.57 -15.74 21.56
C ILE A 112 8.08 -15.60 21.44
N LYS A 113 8.70 -16.44 20.61
CA LYS A 113 10.13 -16.41 20.28
C LYS A 113 10.31 -15.86 18.86
N PRO A 114 10.56 -14.55 18.67
CA PRO A 114 10.81 -14.00 17.35
C PRO A 114 12.07 -14.63 16.74
N VAL A 115 11.98 -15.01 15.47
CA VAL A 115 13.14 -15.39 14.64
C VAL A 115 13.28 -14.31 13.59
N VAL A 116 14.26 -13.45 13.77
CA VAL A 116 14.41 -12.21 13.01
C VAL A 116 15.31 -12.43 11.79
N PHE A 117 14.86 -11.94 10.64
CA PHE A 117 15.60 -12.02 9.37
C PHE A 117 15.71 -10.64 8.71
N GLU A 118 16.82 -10.38 8.01
CA GLU A 118 16.97 -9.15 7.24
C GLU A 118 16.27 -9.23 5.87
N LYS A 119 16.43 -10.37 5.19
CA LYS A 119 15.87 -10.62 3.85
C LYS A 119 14.51 -11.30 3.94
N LEU A 120 13.59 -10.90 3.04
CA LEU A 120 12.24 -11.45 2.96
C LEU A 120 12.30 -12.95 2.66
N GLU A 121 13.08 -13.32 1.65
CA GLU A 121 13.20 -14.69 1.15
C GLU A 121 13.73 -15.64 2.23
N ALA A 122 14.59 -15.13 3.12
CA ALA A 122 15.10 -15.92 4.25
C ALA A 122 14.01 -16.18 5.32
N ALA A 123 13.16 -15.19 5.62
CA ALA A 123 12.04 -15.35 6.54
C ALA A 123 10.98 -16.30 5.98
N GLU A 124 10.64 -16.14 4.70
CA GLU A 124 9.70 -17.00 3.99
C GLU A 124 10.21 -18.45 3.95
N ASN A 125 11.46 -18.66 3.55
CA ASN A 125 12.06 -19.99 3.50
C ASN A 125 12.09 -20.65 4.88
N ALA A 126 12.47 -19.91 5.93
CA ALA A 126 12.45 -20.43 7.30
C ALA A 126 11.04 -20.85 7.75
N TYR A 127 10.00 -20.13 7.33
CA TYR A 127 8.63 -20.53 7.58
C TYR A 127 8.25 -21.79 6.80
N PHE A 128 8.44 -21.81 5.48
CA PHE A 128 8.01 -22.93 4.62
C PHE A 128 8.79 -24.24 4.87
N THR A 129 10.02 -24.16 5.37
CA THR A 129 10.82 -25.32 5.80
C THR A 129 10.53 -25.76 7.24
N GLY A 130 9.65 -25.06 7.96
CA GLY A 130 9.21 -25.45 9.31
C GLY A 130 10.14 -25.02 10.45
N ARG A 131 11.13 -24.16 10.19
CA ARG A 131 11.98 -23.56 11.24
C ARG A 131 11.17 -22.62 12.15
N CYS A 132 10.14 -21.97 11.61
CA CYS A 132 9.16 -21.18 12.36
C CYS A 132 7.78 -21.85 12.33
N ILE A 133 7.06 -21.79 13.44
CA ILE A 133 5.67 -22.27 13.54
C ILE A 133 4.68 -21.28 12.90
N ALA A 134 5.00 -19.98 12.96
CA ALA A 134 4.23 -18.96 12.27
C ALA A 134 5.13 -17.95 11.52
N TYR A 135 4.54 -17.27 10.55
CA TYR A 135 5.10 -16.10 9.88
C TYR A 135 4.19 -14.89 10.14
N THR A 136 4.75 -13.73 10.41
CA THR A 136 3.98 -12.50 10.67
C THR A 136 4.45 -11.35 9.78
N THR A 137 3.47 -10.65 9.21
CA THR A 137 3.58 -9.39 8.46
C THR A 137 2.15 -8.84 8.28
N ASP A 138 1.98 -7.79 7.49
CA ASP A 138 0.67 -7.23 7.14
C ASP A 138 -0.18 -8.31 6.45
N ALA A 139 -1.50 -8.34 6.66
CA ALA A 139 -2.35 -9.43 6.18
C ALA A 139 -2.34 -9.56 4.64
N SER A 140 -2.24 -8.44 3.92
CA SER A 140 -2.04 -8.47 2.46
C SER A 140 -0.70 -9.09 2.06
N GLY A 141 0.36 -8.82 2.83
CA GLY A 141 1.69 -9.42 2.66
C GLY A 141 1.68 -10.93 2.91
N LEU A 142 0.94 -11.38 3.92
CA LEU A 142 0.73 -12.81 4.19
C LEU A 142 0.00 -13.49 3.03
N ALA A 143 -1.05 -12.87 2.49
CA ALA A 143 -1.78 -13.40 1.34
C ALA A 143 -0.90 -13.49 0.08
N SER A 144 -0.10 -12.46 -0.18
CA SER A 144 0.89 -12.47 -1.27
C SER A 144 1.91 -13.59 -1.09
N THR A 145 2.50 -13.72 0.09
CA THR A 145 3.48 -14.78 0.41
C THR A 145 2.88 -16.16 0.22
N ARG A 146 1.68 -16.38 0.77
CA ARG A 146 0.94 -17.65 0.64
C ARG A 146 0.70 -18.02 -0.82
N ASN A 147 0.25 -17.08 -1.63
CA ASN A 147 -0.19 -17.38 -2.99
C ASN A 147 0.98 -17.44 -3.99
N LYS A 148 2.09 -16.72 -3.73
CA LYS A 148 3.26 -16.68 -4.64
C LYS A 148 4.37 -17.66 -4.28
N VAL A 149 4.56 -17.96 -2.99
CA VAL A 149 5.73 -18.70 -2.51
C VAL A 149 5.38 -20.10 -2.03
N ALA A 150 4.18 -20.30 -1.46
CA ALA A 150 3.78 -21.63 -1.02
C ALA A 150 3.63 -22.58 -2.20
N LYS A 151 4.17 -23.79 -2.07
CA LYS A 151 3.94 -24.87 -3.05
C LYS A 151 2.45 -25.16 -3.21
N ASN A 152 1.73 -25.20 -2.09
CA ASN A 152 0.28 -25.40 -2.02
C ASN A 152 -0.32 -24.33 -1.09
N PRO A 153 -0.92 -23.25 -1.61
CA PRO A 153 -1.50 -22.18 -0.79
C PRO A 153 -2.53 -22.68 0.24
N ALA A 154 -3.29 -23.74 -0.07
CA ALA A 154 -4.30 -24.32 0.80
C ALA A 154 -3.74 -24.96 2.08
N ASP A 155 -2.44 -25.27 2.13
CA ASP A 155 -1.77 -25.84 3.31
C ASP A 155 -1.50 -24.78 4.39
N HIS A 156 -1.84 -23.51 4.13
CA HIS A 156 -1.54 -22.38 5.00
C HIS A 156 -2.78 -21.51 5.26
N ILE A 157 -2.99 -21.16 6.52
CA ILE A 157 -4.10 -20.32 6.96
C ILE A 157 -3.58 -19.04 7.59
N ILE A 158 -4.18 -17.91 7.20
CA ILE A 158 -4.01 -16.62 7.88
C ILE A 158 -5.00 -16.59 9.03
N LEU A 159 -4.51 -16.37 10.25
CA LEU A 159 -5.31 -16.32 11.46
C LEU A 159 -6.19 -15.07 11.49
N PRO A 160 -7.35 -15.11 12.18
CA PRO A 160 -8.34 -14.04 12.10
C PRO A 160 -7.94 -12.75 12.82
N GLU A 161 -7.01 -12.81 13.79
CA GLU A 161 -6.62 -11.63 14.54
C GLU A 161 -5.68 -10.69 13.75
N LEU A 162 -6.05 -9.42 13.71
CA LEU A 162 -5.15 -8.32 13.37
C LEU A 162 -4.71 -7.61 14.65
N ILE A 163 -3.41 -7.48 14.87
CA ILE A 163 -2.84 -6.97 16.14
C ILE A 163 -2.37 -5.51 16.07
N SER A 164 -2.43 -4.89 14.90
CA SER A 164 -1.97 -3.52 14.69
C SER A 164 -2.80 -2.79 13.62
N LYS A 165 -2.61 -1.48 13.55
CA LYS A 165 -3.09 -0.63 12.46
C LYS A 165 -1.93 -0.36 11.51
N GLU A 166 -2.05 -0.77 10.26
CA GLU A 166 -0.99 -0.60 9.25
C GLU A 166 -1.50 0.20 8.05
N PRO A 167 -1.74 1.53 8.17
CA PRO A 167 -2.04 2.38 7.02
C PRO A 167 -0.81 2.51 6.12
N LEU A 168 -0.86 1.91 4.94
CA LEU A 168 0.23 1.87 3.97
C LEU A 168 0.06 2.98 2.93
N GLY A 169 1.15 3.69 2.62
CA GLY A 169 1.14 4.66 1.55
C GLY A 169 2.54 5.13 1.15
N PRO A 170 2.63 5.94 0.08
CA PRO A 170 3.90 6.51 -0.34
C PRO A 170 4.42 7.56 0.64
N MET A 171 5.74 7.62 0.79
CA MET A 171 6.41 8.69 1.52
C MET A 171 7.33 9.47 0.59
N VAL A 172 7.49 10.75 0.86
CA VAL A 172 8.47 11.62 0.19
C VAL A 172 9.35 12.28 1.26
N ARG A 173 10.46 12.90 0.84
CA ARG A 173 11.29 13.70 1.76
C ARG A 173 10.54 14.95 2.21
N ARG A 174 10.84 15.43 3.43
CA ARG A 174 10.51 16.80 3.85
C ARG A 174 11.39 17.81 3.12
N GLY A 175 10.89 19.05 3.04
CA GLY A 175 11.59 20.17 2.39
C GLY A 175 11.27 20.34 0.91
N ASP A 176 10.39 19.50 0.35
CA ASP A 176 9.84 19.63 -0.99
C ASP A 176 8.31 19.55 -0.92
N ASP A 177 7.69 20.67 -0.56
CA ASP A 177 6.24 20.76 -0.34
C ASP A 177 5.46 20.63 -1.66
N GLU A 178 6.06 21.05 -2.78
CA GLU A 178 5.48 20.91 -4.12
C GLU A 178 5.42 19.44 -4.55
N TRP A 179 6.53 18.71 -4.41
CA TRP A 179 6.54 17.27 -4.70
C TRP A 179 5.60 16.50 -3.78
N PHE A 180 5.55 16.88 -2.50
CA PHE A 180 4.57 16.33 -1.56
C PHE A 180 3.13 16.57 -2.01
N ALA A 181 2.81 17.80 -2.44
CA ALA A 181 1.48 18.15 -2.94
C ALA A 181 1.13 17.34 -4.19
N ILE A 182 2.03 17.23 -5.16
CA ILE A 182 1.85 16.43 -6.39
C ILE A 182 1.55 14.96 -6.07
N ALA A 183 2.39 14.32 -5.24
CA ALA A 183 2.23 12.92 -4.89
C ALA A 183 0.90 12.66 -4.17
N LYS A 184 0.58 13.52 -3.18
CA LYS A 184 -0.66 13.46 -2.41
C LYS A 184 -1.89 13.63 -3.31
N TRP A 185 -1.91 14.67 -4.16
CA TRP A 185 -3.07 14.97 -5.00
C TRP A 185 -3.25 13.98 -6.15
N THR A 186 -2.19 13.37 -6.65
CA THR A 186 -2.31 12.23 -7.58
C THR A 186 -3.09 11.08 -6.96
N ILE A 187 -2.78 10.72 -5.71
CA ILE A 187 -3.49 9.63 -5.03
C ILE A 187 -4.95 10.01 -4.74
N TYR A 188 -5.21 11.21 -4.23
CA TYR A 188 -6.59 11.66 -3.98
C TYR A 188 -7.42 11.81 -5.26
N GLY A 189 -6.83 12.28 -6.35
CA GLY A 189 -7.52 12.35 -7.64
C GLY A 189 -7.86 10.98 -8.22
N LEU A 190 -7.02 9.96 -8.02
CA LEU A 190 -7.37 8.56 -8.36
C LEU A 190 -8.55 8.02 -7.53
N LEU A 191 -8.64 8.44 -6.27
CA LEU A 191 -9.75 8.07 -5.38
C LEU A 191 -11.05 8.77 -5.78
N GLU A 192 -10.99 10.08 -6.06
CA GLU A 192 -12.14 10.86 -6.51
C GLU A 192 -12.62 10.39 -7.89
N ALA A 193 -11.70 10.01 -8.79
CA ALA A 193 -12.03 9.43 -10.08
C ALA A 193 -12.88 8.15 -9.94
N GLU A 194 -12.59 7.28 -8.97
CA GLU A 194 -13.44 6.11 -8.70
C GLU A 194 -14.82 6.53 -8.18
N GLU A 195 -14.88 7.52 -7.29
CA GLU A 195 -16.14 8.04 -6.73
C GLU A 195 -17.09 8.55 -7.82
N TYR A 196 -16.53 9.21 -8.86
CA TYR A 196 -17.28 9.76 -9.99
C TYR A 196 -17.36 8.80 -11.20
N GLY A 197 -16.90 7.56 -11.08
CA GLY A 197 -16.99 6.56 -12.15
C GLY A 197 -16.14 6.88 -13.39
N ILE A 198 -15.09 7.69 -13.22
CA ILE A 198 -14.10 7.97 -14.27
C ILE A 198 -13.13 6.78 -14.29
N THR A 199 -13.06 6.08 -15.40
CA THR A 199 -12.24 4.88 -15.59
C THR A 199 -11.20 5.10 -16.68
N GLN A 200 -10.22 4.20 -16.75
CA GLN A 200 -9.27 4.20 -17.87
C GLN A 200 -9.98 4.14 -19.23
N ALA A 201 -11.10 3.41 -19.31
CA ALA A 201 -11.83 3.18 -20.55
C ALA A 201 -12.69 4.37 -21.01
N ASN A 202 -13.17 5.22 -20.08
CA ASN A 202 -14.10 6.30 -20.41
C ASN A 202 -13.50 7.72 -20.26
N VAL A 203 -12.27 7.85 -19.76
CA VAL A 203 -11.64 9.15 -19.45
C VAL A 203 -11.66 10.13 -20.62
N ASP A 204 -11.31 9.68 -21.84
CA ASP A 204 -11.29 10.55 -23.03
C ASP A 204 -12.70 10.98 -23.44
N ALA A 205 -13.69 10.08 -23.35
CA ALA A 205 -15.08 10.39 -23.66
C ALA A 205 -15.68 11.39 -22.66
N LEU A 206 -15.42 11.20 -21.37
CA LEU A 206 -15.86 12.12 -20.31
C LEU A 206 -15.17 13.48 -20.45
N LYS A 207 -13.88 13.52 -20.82
CA LYS A 207 -13.15 14.77 -21.07
C LYS A 207 -13.79 15.56 -22.23
N ALA A 208 -14.28 14.88 -23.27
CA ALA A 208 -14.91 15.53 -24.40
C ALA A 208 -16.35 16.00 -24.12
N THR A 209 -17.11 15.25 -23.30
CA THR A 209 -18.58 15.38 -23.28
C THR A 209 -19.20 15.71 -21.91
N SER A 210 -18.50 15.43 -20.81
CA SER A 210 -19.09 15.55 -19.48
C SER A 210 -19.49 17.00 -19.16
N LYS A 211 -20.65 17.14 -18.52
CA LYS A 211 -21.17 18.40 -17.97
C LYS A 211 -21.16 18.43 -16.44
N ASP A 212 -20.73 17.35 -15.79
CA ASP A 212 -20.56 17.30 -14.35
C ASP A 212 -19.36 18.21 -13.96
N PRO A 213 -19.56 19.25 -13.14
CA PRO A 213 -18.51 20.20 -12.79
C PRO A 213 -17.30 19.57 -12.08
N VAL A 214 -17.49 18.48 -11.33
CA VAL A 214 -16.40 17.79 -10.64
C VAL A 214 -15.60 16.95 -11.62
N VAL A 215 -16.27 16.19 -12.49
CA VAL A 215 -15.60 15.45 -13.58
C VAL A 215 -14.82 16.41 -14.48
N GLN A 216 -15.41 17.54 -14.84
CA GLN A 216 -14.74 18.55 -15.67
C GLN A 216 -13.47 19.12 -15.01
N ARG A 217 -13.49 19.30 -13.69
CA ARG A 217 -12.33 19.80 -12.94
C ARG A 217 -11.23 18.75 -12.82
N ILE A 218 -11.60 17.50 -12.49
CA ILE A 218 -10.67 16.36 -12.45
C ILE A 218 -9.99 16.20 -13.82
N LEU A 219 -10.75 16.31 -14.92
CA LEU A 219 -10.22 16.07 -16.27
C LEU A 219 -9.60 17.31 -16.95
N GLY A 220 -9.55 18.44 -16.24
CA GLY A 220 -8.93 19.67 -16.75
C GLY A 220 -9.72 20.36 -17.87
N THR A 221 -11.04 20.17 -17.96
CA THR A 221 -11.89 20.79 -18.98
C THR A 221 -12.60 22.05 -18.48
N SER A 222 -12.60 22.29 -17.17
CA SER A 222 -13.04 23.55 -16.56
C SER A 222 -11.81 24.38 -16.15
N GLU A 223 -11.61 24.59 -14.85
CA GLU A 223 -10.47 25.32 -14.29
C GLU A 223 -9.16 24.54 -14.37
N ASP A 224 -8.05 25.27 -14.34
CA ASP A 224 -6.71 24.70 -14.42
C ASP A 224 -6.14 24.45 -13.02
N THR A 225 -6.53 23.31 -12.43
CA THR A 225 -5.99 22.85 -11.13
C THR A 225 -4.54 22.39 -11.25
N GLY A 226 -4.10 22.00 -12.46
CA GLY A 226 -2.70 21.61 -12.71
C GLY A 226 -1.73 22.75 -12.41
N LYS A 227 -2.08 23.98 -12.80
CA LYS A 227 -1.27 25.17 -12.50
C LYS A 227 -1.00 25.38 -10.99
N LEU A 228 -1.92 24.97 -10.11
CA LEU A 228 -1.74 25.06 -8.66
C LEU A 228 -0.68 24.09 -8.12
N LEU A 229 -0.35 23.05 -8.89
CA LEU A 229 0.65 22.02 -8.59
C LEU A 229 1.89 22.14 -9.49
N GLY A 230 1.99 23.19 -10.31
CA GLY A 230 3.05 23.31 -11.31
C GLY A 230 2.99 22.26 -12.43
N LEU A 231 1.83 21.65 -12.67
CA LEU A 231 1.60 20.61 -13.68
C LEU A 231 0.78 21.13 -14.86
N ASN A 232 0.72 20.32 -15.93
CA ASN A 232 -0.19 20.58 -17.04
C ASN A 232 -1.65 20.43 -16.60
N LYS A 233 -2.55 21.15 -17.28
CA LYS A 233 -3.99 21.16 -16.98
C LYS A 233 -4.62 19.77 -16.97
N ASP A 234 -4.10 18.84 -17.77
CA ASP A 234 -4.60 17.47 -17.93
C ASP A 234 -3.89 16.42 -17.07
N TRP A 235 -3.10 16.83 -16.08
CA TRP A 235 -2.30 15.96 -15.21
C TRP A 235 -3.08 14.73 -14.69
N MET A 236 -4.30 14.93 -14.16
CA MET A 236 -5.08 13.83 -13.59
C MET A 236 -5.74 12.97 -14.68
N ALA A 237 -6.12 13.56 -15.82
CA ALA A 237 -6.56 12.78 -16.97
C ALA A 237 -5.45 11.84 -17.48
N ASN A 238 -4.20 12.30 -17.50
CA ASN A 238 -3.04 11.49 -17.88
C ASN A 238 -2.82 10.34 -16.89
N ALA A 239 -2.89 10.60 -15.59
CA ALA A 239 -2.79 9.57 -14.56
C ALA A 239 -3.91 8.52 -14.65
N ILE A 240 -5.18 8.93 -14.81
CA ILE A 240 -6.30 7.99 -14.97
C ILE A 240 -6.18 7.21 -16.28
N LYS A 241 -5.72 7.83 -17.36
CA LYS A 241 -5.49 7.14 -18.63
C LYS A 241 -4.36 6.11 -18.54
N ALA A 242 -3.34 6.37 -17.73
CA ALA A 242 -2.22 5.46 -17.51
C ALA A 242 -2.61 4.24 -16.66
N THR A 243 -3.33 4.45 -15.57
CA THR A 243 -3.51 3.41 -14.54
C THR A 243 -4.95 3.08 -14.22
N GLY A 244 -5.92 3.80 -14.77
CA GLY A 244 -7.29 3.80 -14.25
C GLY A 244 -7.39 4.50 -12.90
N ASN A 245 -8.59 4.48 -12.33
CA ASN A 245 -8.85 4.99 -10.99
C ASN A 245 -8.38 4.03 -9.88
N TYR A 246 -8.57 4.43 -8.61
CA TYR A 246 -8.18 3.60 -7.46
C TYR A 246 -8.80 2.20 -7.47
N GLY A 247 -10.09 2.09 -7.80
CA GLY A 247 -10.78 0.81 -7.87
C GLY A 247 -10.18 -0.13 -8.93
N GLU A 248 -9.84 0.39 -10.12
CA GLU A 248 -9.18 -0.37 -11.18
C GLU A 248 -7.77 -0.84 -10.75
N ILE A 249 -7.00 0.02 -10.09
CA ILE A 249 -5.70 -0.33 -9.51
C ILE A 249 -5.86 -1.43 -8.45
N PHE A 250 -6.83 -1.30 -7.56
CA PHE A 250 -7.09 -2.29 -6.51
C PHE A 250 -7.46 -3.64 -7.13
N GLU A 251 -8.47 -3.66 -8.00
CA GLU A 251 -9.04 -4.89 -8.56
C GLU A 251 -8.02 -5.72 -9.33
N ARG A 252 -7.15 -5.09 -10.14
CA ARG A 252 -6.16 -5.83 -10.92
C ARG A 252 -5.00 -6.38 -10.08
N ASN A 253 -4.63 -5.69 -9.01
CA ASN A 253 -3.40 -6.01 -8.26
C ASN A 253 -3.66 -6.84 -7.01
N VAL A 254 -4.71 -6.51 -6.26
CA VAL A 254 -4.96 -7.11 -4.93
C VAL A 254 -6.39 -7.62 -4.76
N GLY A 255 -7.32 -7.17 -5.60
CA GLY A 255 -8.74 -7.48 -5.48
C GLY A 255 -9.13 -8.95 -5.72
N PRO A 256 -10.43 -9.28 -5.65
CA PRO A 256 -10.93 -10.65 -5.73
C PRO A 256 -10.56 -11.38 -7.03
N LYS A 257 -10.30 -10.64 -8.12
CA LYS A 257 -9.91 -11.19 -9.42
C LYS A 257 -8.39 -11.29 -9.61
N SER A 258 -7.60 -10.77 -8.67
CA SER A 258 -6.15 -10.86 -8.69
C SER A 258 -5.67 -12.17 -8.08
N ALA A 259 -4.36 -12.45 -8.22
CA ALA A 259 -3.74 -13.58 -7.55
C ALA A 259 -3.80 -13.51 -6.02
N LEU A 260 -4.06 -12.33 -5.42
CA LEU A 260 -4.18 -12.17 -3.96
C LEU A 260 -5.61 -12.45 -3.48
N GLY A 261 -6.63 -12.16 -4.30
CA GLY A 261 -8.02 -12.47 -4.01
C GLY A 261 -8.59 -11.74 -2.78
N LEU A 262 -8.13 -10.52 -2.48
CA LEU A 262 -8.54 -9.79 -1.28
C LEU A 262 -9.82 -8.98 -1.53
N PRO A 263 -10.79 -8.98 -0.60
CA PRO A 263 -11.92 -8.08 -0.70
C PRO A 263 -11.49 -6.63 -0.43
N ARG A 264 -12.28 -5.65 -0.91
CA ARG A 264 -12.05 -4.23 -0.59
C ARG A 264 -12.03 -3.97 0.91
N GLY A 265 -13.01 -4.48 1.65
CA GLY A 265 -13.11 -4.28 3.10
C GLY A 265 -13.05 -2.79 3.48
N VAL A 266 -12.18 -2.44 4.42
CA VAL A 266 -11.95 -1.05 4.83
C VAL A 266 -11.33 -0.18 3.72
N ASN A 267 -10.79 -0.76 2.66
CA ASN A 267 -10.30 -0.04 1.48
C ASN A 267 -11.41 0.28 0.47
N ASN A 268 -12.69 0.09 0.82
CA ASN A 268 -13.78 0.59 0.00
C ASN A 268 -13.87 2.12 0.05
N GLN A 269 -14.58 2.71 -0.92
CA GLN A 269 -14.92 4.14 -0.88
C GLN A 269 -15.67 4.50 0.40
N TRP A 270 -15.47 5.72 0.89
CA TRP A 270 -16.10 6.21 2.12
C TRP A 270 -17.64 6.10 2.07
N ASN A 271 -18.24 6.43 0.92
CA ASN A 271 -19.67 6.32 0.67
C ASN A 271 -20.15 4.88 0.41
N LYS A 272 -19.25 3.89 0.48
CA LYS A 272 -19.52 2.45 0.40
C LYS A 272 -19.04 1.70 1.65
N GLY A 273 -18.95 2.40 2.78
CA GLY A 273 -18.63 1.82 4.09
C GLY A 273 -17.14 1.53 4.33
N GLY A 274 -16.25 2.08 3.51
CA GLY A 274 -14.80 2.00 3.74
C GLY A 274 -14.19 3.31 4.25
N LEU A 275 -12.86 3.37 4.25
CA LEU A 275 -12.06 4.49 4.76
C LEU A 275 -11.43 5.32 3.65
N MET A 276 -11.54 4.89 2.38
CA MET A 276 -10.96 5.60 1.26
C MET A 276 -11.80 6.84 0.97
N TYR A 277 -11.38 7.96 1.54
CA TYR A 277 -12.03 9.26 1.42
C TYR A 277 -11.17 10.16 0.53
N ALA A 278 -11.68 10.50 -0.64
CA ALA A 278 -11.01 11.43 -1.54
C ALA A 278 -11.08 12.86 -0.98
N TYR A 279 -9.96 13.56 -0.90
CA TYR A 279 -10.00 15.00 -0.74
C TYR A 279 -10.42 15.62 -2.07
N PRO A 280 -11.32 16.61 -2.07
CA PRO A 280 -11.87 17.14 -3.31
C PRO A 280 -10.80 17.90 -4.07
N VAL A 281 -10.55 17.53 -5.33
CA VAL A 281 -9.84 18.41 -6.27
C VAL A 281 -10.74 19.64 -6.45
N ARG A 282 -10.38 20.80 -5.90
CA ARG A 282 -11.21 22.03 -5.88
C ARG A 282 -10.33 23.25 -5.64
#